data_AF-A0A1R3J0P6-F1
#
_entry.id   AF-A0A1R3J0P6-F1
#
_cell.length_a   1.000
_cell.length_b   1.000
_cell.length_c   1.000
_cell.angle_alpha   90.00
_cell.angle_beta   90.00
_cell.angle_gamma   90.00
#
_symmetry.space_group_name_H-M   'P 1'
#
loop_
_entity.id
_entity.type
_entity.pdbx_description
1 polymer ?
#
loop_
_entity_poly.entity_id
_entity_poly.type
_entity_poly.pdbx_seq_one_letter_code
_entity_poly.pdbx_strand_id
1 'polypeptide(L)'
;MDFTKVLPEECLCMIISLTSPRDACRSALVCPALRSAADSDTVWERFSEVAELRLVWWLDIMGKIETRILSSRTNYAAYLAFKLNTHNYGFSNRTVGLQVNVEGSAAGEVRNVLLNPQENVPQQVQERGDGWKEIEMGEFWNECGDDGTVECSIREFDSSFSKKGLIIEGIELRPKLPY
;
A
#
# COMPACT_ATOMS: atom_id res chain seq x y z
N MET A 1 30.12 0.10 23.72
CA MET A 1 29.16 0.83 24.57
C MET A 1 27.78 0.49 24.06
N ASP A 2 26.91 0.00 24.94
CA ASP A 2 25.54 -0.39 24.60
C ASP A 2 24.66 0.87 24.64
N PHE A 3 24.39 1.46 23.46
CA PHE A 3 23.59 2.68 23.34
C PHE A 3 22.15 2.48 23.85
N THR A 4 21.68 1.23 23.95
CA THR A 4 20.33 0.89 24.42
C THR A 4 20.15 1.07 25.93
N LYS A 5 21.25 1.22 26.69
CA LYS A 5 21.22 1.64 28.10
C LYS A 5 21.21 3.17 28.28
N VAL A 6 21.36 3.93 27.19
CA VAL A 6 21.53 5.38 27.21
C VAL A 6 20.25 6.11 26.78
N LEU A 7 19.42 5.50 25.95
CA LEU A 7 18.20 6.11 25.42
C LEU A 7 16.93 5.46 26.00
N PRO A 8 15.95 6.24 26.50
CA PRO A 8 14.63 5.75 26.87
C PRO A 8 13.88 5.08 25.71
N GLU A 9 12.97 4.16 26.02
CA GLU A 9 12.13 3.47 25.03
C GLU A 9 11.34 4.46 24.15
N GLU A 10 10.81 5.55 24.73
CA GLU A 10 10.11 6.60 23.99
C GLU A 10 10.99 7.25 22.92
N CYS A 11 12.29 7.43 23.18
CA CYS A 11 13.24 7.96 22.20
C CYS A 11 13.51 6.93 21.10
N LEU A 12 13.58 5.64 21.43
CA LEU A 12 13.72 4.57 20.45
C LEU A 12 12.47 4.47 19.58
N CYS A 13 11.27 4.53 20.15
CA CYS A 13 10.01 4.59 19.40
C CYS A 13 10.01 5.81 18.47
N MET A 14 10.38 6.99 18.98
CA MET A 14 10.47 8.20 18.17
C MET A 14 11.45 8.04 17.00
N ILE A 15 12.63 7.48 17.22
CA ILE A 15 13.62 7.25 16.15
C ILE A 15 13.09 6.24 15.13
N ILE A 16 12.58 5.09 15.60
CA ILE A 16 12.05 4.03 14.73
C ILE A 16 10.86 4.53 13.91
N SER A 17 9.98 5.32 14.51
CA SER A 17 8.82 5.92 13.83
C SER A 17 9.16 6.86 12.68
N LEU A 18 10.39 7.37 12.63
CA LEU A 18 10.90 8.23 11.56
C LEU A 18 11.62 7.43 10.46
N THR A 19 11.69 6.11 10.58
CA THR A 19 12.26 5.22 9.56
C THR A 19 11.18 4.72 8.61
N SER A 20 11.44 3.69 7.80
CA SER A 20 10.37 2.99 7.07
C SER A 20 9.80 1.84 7.92
N PRO A 21 8.55 1.39 7.68
CA PRO A 21 8.02 0.14 8.25
C PRO A 21 8.99 -1.05 8.16
N ARG A 22 9.74 -1.14 7.05
CA ARG A 22 10.77 -2.15 6.82
C ARG A 22 11.95 -2.00 7.77
N ASP A 23 12.45 -0.79 7.95
CA ASP A 23 13.59 -0.51 8.82
C ASP A 23 13.23 -0.65 10.30
N ALA A 24 11.97 -0.39 10.66
CA ALA A 24 11.41 -0.71 11.97
C ALA A 24 11.46 -2.22 12.25
N CYS A 25 10.94 -3.05 11.33
CA CYS A 25 11.01 -4.50 11.43
C CYS A 25 12.46 -5.03 11.51
N ARG A 26 13.40 -4.43 10.75
CA ARG A 26 14.82 -4.82 10.82
C ARG A 26 15.48 -4.42 12.14
N SER A 27 15.09 -3.29 12.71
CA SER A 27 15.60 -2.81 14.01
C SER A 27 15.23 -3.78 15.14
N ALA A 28 14.06 -4.41 15.07
CA ALA A 28 13.60 -5.42 16.03
C ALA A 28 14.51 -6.67 16.14
N LEU A 29 15.31 -6.93 15.10
CA LEU A 29 16.24 -8.06 15.05
C LEU A 29 17.58 -7.76 15.72
N VAL A 30 17.89 -6.49 15.98
CA VAL A 30 19.20 -6.07 16.50
C VAL A 30 19.33 -6.33 18.00
N CYS A 31 18.31 -5.96 18.79
CA CYS A 31 18.33 -6.14 20.24
C CYS A 31 16.91 -6.09 20.86
N PRO A 32 16.76 -6.52 22.13
CA PRO A 32 15.45 -6.54 22.80
C PRO A 32 14.80 -5.15 22.96
N ALA A 33 15.59 -4.10 23.20
CA ALA A 33 15.07 -2.74 23.36
C ALA A 33 14.47 -2.20 22.05
N LEU A 34 15.17 -2.42 20.92
CA LEU A 34 14.65 -2.04 19.60
C LEU A 34 13.47 -2.92 19.17
N ARG A 35 13.41 -4.18 19.64
CA ARG A 35 12.24 -5.04 19.46
C ARG A 35 11.01 -4.49 20.19
N SER A 36 11.15 -4.20 21.48
CA SER A 36 10.07 -3.60 22.28
C SER A 36 9.56 -2.30 21.65
N ALA A 37 10.48 -1.43 21.24
CA ALA A 37 10.13 -0.18 20.58
C ALA A 37 9.48 -0.42 19.20
N ALA A 38 10.00 -1.34 18.37
CA ALA A 38 9.42 -1.66 17.06
C ALA A 38 8.05 -2.37 17.17
N ASP A 39 7.77 -3.06 18.26
CA ASP A 39 6.47 -3.67 18.55
C ASP A 39 5.47 -2.67 19.16
N SER A 40 5.90 -1.43 19.46
CA SER A 40 5.05 -0.41 20.06
C SER A 40 4.09 0.21 19.05
N ASP A 41 2.80 0.25 19.40
CA ASP A 41 1.75 0.89 18.58
C ASP A 41 2.09 2.36 18.24
N THR A 42 2.79 3.07 19.14
CA THR A 42 3.22 4.47 18.92
C THR A 42 4.14 4.66 17.71
N VAL A 43 4.92 3.61 17.37
CA VAL A 43 5.77 3.60 16.18
C VAL A 43 4.92 3.48 14.93
N TRP A 44 3.95 2.58 14.95
CA TRP A 44 3.08 2.29 13.82
C TRP A 44 2.02 3.38 13.57
N GLU A 45 1.54 4.05 14.62
CA GLU A 45 0.69 5.24 14.52
C GLU A 45 1.36 6.40 13.79
N ARG A 46 2.69 6.47 13.79
CA ARG A 46 3.45 7.51 13.08
C ARG A 46 3.79 7.13 11.64
N PHE A 47 3.71 5.85 11.27
CA PHE A 47 3.74 5.43 9.87
C PHE A 47 2.41 5.69 9.15
N SER A 48 1.35 6.10 9.85
CA SER A 48 0.03 6.32 9.26
C SER A 48 -0.10 7.63 8.48
N GLU A 49 0.96 8.09 7.81
CA GLU A 49 0.83 9.15 6.81
C GLU A 49 0.04 8.61 5.61
N VAL A 50 -1.15 9.17 5.40
CA VAL A 50 -2.05 8.78 4.31
C VAL A 50 -2.09 9.87 3.25
N ALA A 51 -2.22 9.49 1.98
CA ALA A 51 -2.33 10.45 0.90
C ALA A 51 -3.81 10.81 0.66
N GLU A 52 -4.20 12.07 0.87
CA GLU A 52 -5.54 12.56 0.51
C GLU A 52 -5.52 13.36 -0.80
N LEU A 53 -6.35 12.94 -1.75
CA LEU A 53 -6.57 13.63 -3.01
C LEU A 53 -7.46 14.86 -2.82
N ARG A 54 -6.89 16.06 -2.94
CA ARG A 54 -7.58 17.34 -2.67
C ARG A 54 -8.55 17.80 -3.75
N LEU A 55 -8.06 18.05 -4.96
CA LEU A 55 -8.86 18.34 -6.15
C LEU A 55 -7.92 18.20 -7.34
N VAL A 56 -8.17 17.21 -8.19
CA VAL A 56 -7.35 16.97 -9.38
C VAL A 56 -8.24 16.73 -10.60
N TRP A 57 -7.67 16.92 -11.78
CA TRP A 57 -8.34 16.62 -13.05
C TRP A 57 -7.91 15.26 -13.61
N TRP A 58 -6.68 14.84 -13.36
CA TRP A 58 -6.17 13.50 -13.65
C TRP A 58 -5.64 12.86 -12.37
N LEU A 59 -5.70 11.53 -12.30
CA LEU A 59 -5.14 10.72 -11.23
C LEU A 59 -4.07 9.81 -11.82
N ASP A 60 -2.85 9.91 -11.31
CA ASP A 60 -1.76 9.00 -11.64
C ASP A 60 -0.91 8.78 -10.39
N ILE A 61 -1.03 7.59 -9.81
CA ILE A 61 -0.26 7.15 -8.65
C ILE A 61 0.49 5.91 -9.05
N MET A 62 1.79 5.91 -8.75
CA MET A 62 2.69 4.82 -9.06
C MET A 62 3.55 4.50 -7.83
N GLY A 63 3.57 3.22 -7.47
CA GLY A 63 4.47 2.66 -6.47
C GLY A 63 5.43 1.68 -7.14
N LYS A 64 6.72 1.76 -6.82
CA LYS A 64 7.74 0.81 -7.26
C LYS A 64 8.35 0.10 -6.06
N ILE A 65 8.44 -1.21 -6.16
CA ILE A 65 8.95 -2.07 -5.09
C ILE A 65 9.97 -3.03 -5.72
N GLU A 66 11.15 -3.14 -5.12
CA GLU A 66 12.16 -4.10 -5.58
C GLU A 66 11.73 -5.53 -5.26
N THR A 67 11.75 -6.44 -6.22
CA THR A 67 11.30 -7.84 -6.01
C THR A 67 12.23 -8.61 -5.08
N ARG A 68 13.51 -8.20 -4.96
CA ARG A 68 14.49 -8.78 -4.02
C ARG A 68 14.04 -8.78 -2.56
N ILE A 69 13.12 -7.89 -2.20
CA ILE A 69 12.64 -7.76 -0.83
C ILE A 69 11.44 -8.66 -0.53
N LEU A 70 10.88 -9.28 -1.57
CA LEU A 70 9.79 -10.24 -1.51
C LEU A 70 10.37 -11.65 -1.50
N SER A 71 9.61 -12.61 -0.97
CA SER A 71 10.01 -14.01 -1.02
C SER A 71 9.97 -14.50 -2.48
N SER A 72 11.03 -15.17 -2.92
CA SER A 72 11.08 -15.80 -4.24
C SER A 72 10.12 -16.98 -4.34
N ARG A 73 9.82 -17.43 -5.56
CA ARG A 73 8.92 -18.55 -5.89
C ARG A 73 7.56 -18.45 -5.20
N THR A 74 7.03 -17.24 -5.17
CA THR A 74 5.80 -16.91 -4.46
C THR A 74 4.91 -16.11 -5.39
N ASN A 75 3.64 -16.50 -5.46
CA ASN A 75 2.63 -15.68 -6.13
C ASN A 75 2.21 -14.57 -5.17
N TYR A 76 2.17 -13.35 -5.65
CA TYR A 76 1.74 -12.19 -4.86
C TYR A 76 0.50 -11.58 -5.48
N ALA A 77 -0.41 -11.11 -4.63
CA ALA A 77 -1.48 -10.20 -5.02
C ALA A 77 -1.20 -8.82 -4.44
N ALA A 78 -1.41 -7.79 -5.26
CA ALA A 78 -1.35 -6.40 -4.84
C ALA A 78 -2.76 -5.91 -4.49
N TYR A 79 -2.91 -5.24 -3.35
CA TYR A 79 -4.15 -4.65 -2.87
C TYR A 79 -3.98 -3.16 -2.67
N LEU A 80 -4.93 -2.37 -3.16
CA LEU A 80 -5.04 -0.96 -2.84
C LEU A 80 -5.87 -0.81 -1.56
N ALA A 81 -5.29 -0.23 -0.51
CA ALA A 81 -5.99 0.13 0.73
C ALA A 81 -6.36 1.62 0.72
N PHE A 82 -7.66 1.93 0.84
CA PHE A 82 -8.17 3.28 0.65
C PHE A 82 -9.45 3.57 1.46
N LYS A 83 -9.78 4.85 1.59
CA LYS A 83 -11.02 5.38 2.12
C LYS A 83 -11.56 6.45 1.17
N LEU A 84 -12.87 6.67 1.22
CA LEU A 84 -13.49 7.81 0.58
C LEU A 84 -14.00 8.76 1.67
N ASN A 85 -13.54 10.01 1.62
CA ASN A 85 -14.02 11.08 2.47
C ASN A 85 -15.54 11.24 2.27
N THR A 86 -16.28 11.61 3.31
CA THR A 86 -17.73 11.86 3.26
C THR A 86 -18.11 12.89 2.19
N HIS A 87 -17.22 13.82 1.87
CA HIS A 87 -17.40 14.85 0.84
C HIS A 87 -16.67 14.53 -0.48
N ASN A 88 -16.40 13.26 -0.76
CA ASN A 88 -15.79 12.83 -2.02
C ASN A 88 -16.68 13.15 -3.23
N TYR A 89 -16.05 13.40 -4.38
CA TYR A 89 -16.76 13.46 -5.66
C TYR A 89 -15.83 13.02 -6.79
N GLY A 90 -16.42 12.70 -7.94
CA GLY A 90 -15.68 12.27 -9.14
C GLY A 90 -15.41 10.76 -9.20
N PHE A 91 -15.75 9.98 -8.16
CA PHE A 91 -15.57 8.52 -8.14
C PHE A 91 -16.87 7.72 -8.23
N SER A 92 -18.03 8.37 -8.08
CA SER A 92 -19.34 7.70 -8.13
C SER A 92 -19.60 7.08 -9.49
N ASN A 93 -19.73 5.74 -9.53
CA ASN A 93 -19.96 4.96 -10.74
C ASN A 93 -18.97 5.25 -11.88
N ARG A 94 -17.72 5.60 -11.53
CA ARG A 94 -16.62 5.86 -12.48
C ARG A 94 -15.47 4.93 -12.20
N THR A 95 -14.91 4.36 -13.26
CA THR A 95 -13.84 3.38 -13.16
C THR A 95 -12.49 4.04 -13.00
N VAL A 96 -11.65 3.44 -12.16
CA VAL A 96 -10.22 3.74 -12.07
C VAL A 96 -9.45 2.52 -12.59
N GLY A 97 -8.41 2.75 -13.37
CA GLY A 97 -7.54 1.69 -13.86
C GLY A 97 -6.51 1.30 -12.81
N LEU A 98 -6.48 0.03 -12.43
CA LEU A 98 -5.46 -0.57 -11.57
C LEU A 98 -4.59 -1.48 -12.41
N GLN A 99 -3.28 -1.45 -12.18
CA GLN A 99 -2.34 -2.30 -12.93
C GLN A 99 -1.14 -2.69 -12.08
N VAL A 100 -0.66 -3.91 -12.31
CA VAL A 100 0.60 -4.42 -11.76
C VAL A 100 1.49 -4.82 -12.93
N ASN A 101 2.71 -4.29 -12.98
CA ASN A 101 3.71 -4.60 -13.99
C ASN A 101 4.96 -5.15 -13.30
N VAL A 102 5.53 -6.22 -13.85
CA VAL A 102 6.82 -6.76 -13.40
C VAL A 102 7.86 -6.49 -14.48
N GLU A 103 9.01 -5.98 -14.07
CA GLU A 103 10.14 -5.74 -14.96
C GLU A 103 10.55 -7.01 -15.72
N GLY A 104 10.81 -6.88 -17.02
CA GLY A 104 11.15 -8.02 -17.89
C GLY A 104 9.95 -8.91 -18.28
N SER A 105 8.75 -8.66 -17.77
CA SER A 105 7.52 -9.34 -18.19
C SER A 105 6.70 -8.50 -19.18
N ALA A 106 5.74 -9.13 -19.87
CA ALA A 106 4.74 -8.39 -20.63
C ALA A 106 3.96 -7.44 -19.69
N ALA A 107 3.51 -6.30 -20.21
CA ALA A 107 2.70 -5.37 -19.44
C ALA A 107 1.44 -6.06 -18.91
N GLY A 108 1.15 -5.87 -17.63
CA GLY A 108 -0.01 -6.45 -16.97
C GLY A 108 -1.32 -5.88 -17.54
N GLU A 109 -2.41 -6.62 -17.37
CA GLU A 109 -3.74 -6.14 -17.76
C GLU A 109 -4.16 -4.95 -16.89
N VAL A 110 -4.79 -3.94 -17.50
CA VAL A 110 -5.41 -2.83 -16.76
C VAL A 110 -6.79 -3.28 -16.30
N ARG A 111 -6.96 -3.40 -14.97
CA ARG A 111 -8.25 -3.71 -14.35
C ARG A 111 -9.02 -2.42 -14.06
N ASN A 112 -10.10 -2.20 -14.81
CA ASN A 112 -11.00 -1.07 -14.57
C ASN A 112 -12.00 -1.43 -13.46
N VAL A 113 -11.91 -0.74 -12.33
CA VAL A 113 -12.73 -1.03 -11.14
C VAL A 113 -13.47 0.19 -10.64
N LEU A 114 -14.59 -0.03 -9.95
CA LEU A 114 -15.37 1.03 -9.31
C LEU A 114 -14.96 1.16 -7.83
N LEU A 115 -14.38 2.29 -7.44
CA LEU A 115 -14.08 2.57 -6.03
C LEU A 115 -15.33 2.97 -5.23
N ASN A 116 -16.35 3.51 -5.91
CA ASN A 116 -17.63 3.90 -5.32
C ASN A 116 -18.80 3.42 -6.21
N PRO A 117 -19.13 2.10 -6.19
CA PRO A 117 -20.25 1.56 -6.94
C PRO A 117 -21.60 1.97 -6.33
N GLN A 118 -22.66 1.95 -7.13
CA GLN A 118 -24.04 2.04 -6.62
C GLN A 118 -24.44 0.74 -5.92
N GLU A 119 -25.40 0.79 -4.99
CA GLU A 119 -25.83 -0.37 -4.16
C GLU A 119 -26.23 -1.61 -4.99
N ASN A 120 -26.68 -1.42 -6.23
CA ASN A 120 -27.13 -2.50 -7.11
C ASN A 120 -26.01 -3.16 -7.93
N VAL A 121 -24.76 -2.70 -7.79
CA VAL A 121 -23.60 -3.22 -8.53
C VAL A 121 -22.80 -4.14 -7.62
N PRO A 122 -22.42 -5.36 -8.05
CA PRO A 122 -21.56 -6.23 -7.28
C PRO A 122 -20.29 -5.53 -6.84
N GLN A 123 -20.09 -5.44 -5.53
CA GLN A 123 -18.98 -4.68 -4.98
C GLN A 123 -17.71 -5.56 -4.97
N GLN A 124 -16.72 -5.15 -5.77
CA GLN A 124 -15.38 -5.77 -5.77
C GLN A 124 -14.54 -5.32 -4.57
N VAL A 125 -14.93 -4.19 -3.97
CA VAL A 125 -14.27 -3.59 -2.81
C VAL A 125 -14.69 -4.32 -1.54
N GLN A 126 -13.73 -4.70 -0.71
CA GLN A 126 -13.95 -5.35 0.57
C GLN A 126 -13.74 -4.35 1.71
N GLU A 127 -14.63 -4.36 2.70
CA GLU A 127 -14.46 -3.61 3.94
C GLU A 127 -13.59 -4.41 4.92
N ARG A 128 -12.58 -3.77 5.49
CA ARG A 128 -11.69 -4.33 6.51
C ARG A 128 -12.26 -4.02 7.91
N GLY A 129 -11.82 -4.79 8.91
CA GLY A 129 -12.25 -4.60 10.31
C GLY A 129 -11.81 -3.28 10.96
N ASP A 130 -10.85 -2.58 10.35
CA ASP A 130 -10.32 -1.26 10.76
C ASP A 130 -11.00 -0.08 10.04
N GLY A 131 -12.04 -0.36 9.26
CA GLY A 131 -12.81 0.61 8.49
C GLY A 131 -12.12 1.11 7.22
N TRP A 132 -10.99 0.54 6.82
CA TRP A 132 -10.43 0.73 5.48
C TRP A 132 -11.10 -0.16 4.45
N LYS A 133 -11.13 0.31 3.20
CA LYS A 133 -11.55 -0.48 2.05
C LYS A 133 -10.32 -1.03 1.35
N GLU A 134 -10.43 -2.25 0.82
CA GLU A 134 -9.41 -2.82 -0.04
C GLU A 134 -9.97 -3.34 -1.35
N ILE A 135 -9.16 -3.28 -2.41
CA ILE A 135 -9.46 -3.88 -3.71
C ILE A 135 -8.20 -4.46 -4.34
N GLU A 136 -8.34 -5.63 -4.94
CA GLU A 136 -7.23 -6.30 -5.61
C GLU A 136 -6.87 -5.60 -6.93
N MET A 137 -5.60 -5.21 -7.08
CA MET A 137 -5.06 -4.58 -8.27
C MET A 137 -4.62 -5.60 -9.33
N GLY A 138 -4.21 -6.80 -8.91
CA GLY A 138 -3.67 -7.84 -9.79
C GLY A 138 -2.73 -8.79 -9.04
N GLU A 139 -2.31 -9.82 -9.76
CA GLU A 139 -1.38 -10.83 -9.27
C GLU A 139 -0.10 -10.86 -10.10
N PHE A 140 0.99 -11.31 -9.49
CA PHE A 140 2.24 -11.57 -10.20
C PHE A 140 3.05 -12.67 -9.52
N TRP A 141 3.77 -13.43 -10.34
CA TRP A 141 4.70 -14.45 -9.87
C TRP A 141 6.10 -13.86 -9.66
N ASN A 142 6.65 -14.00 -8.46
CA ASN A 142 8.05 -13.65 -8.20
C ASN A 142 8.93 -14.90 -8.36
N GLU A 143 9.52 -15.13 -9.52
CA GLU A 143 10.22 -16.39 -9.84
C GLU A 143 11.55 -16.56 -9.09
N CYS A 144 12.38 -15.51 -9.06
CA CYS A 144 13.67 -15.50 -8.39
C CYS A 144 13.94 -14.09 -7.87
N GLY A 145 14.65 -13.95 -6.74
CA GLY A 145 15.02 -12.67 -6.13
C GLY A 145 16.04 -11.86 -6.94
N ASP A 146 15.83 -11.74 -8.24
CA ASP A 146 16.56 -10.86 -9.14
C ASP A 146 16.31 -9.39 -8.78
N ASP A 147 17.20 -8.51 -9.25
CA ASP A 147 17.18 -7.06 -9.01
C ASP A 147 16.00 -6.30 -9.67
N GLY A 148 14.95 -7.03 -10.08
CA GLY A 148 13.80 -6.47 -10.77
C GLY A 148 12.89 -5.62 -9.89
N THR A 149 11.96 -4.93 -10.54
CA THR A 149 10.96 -4.10 -9.88
C THR A 149 9.54 -4.54 -10.23
N VAL A 150 8.67 -4.49 -9.23
CA VAL A 150 7.22 -4.51 -9.44
C VAL A 150 6.70 -3.07 -9.33
N GLU A 151 5.95 -2.65 -10.34
CA GLU A 151 5.29 -1.36 -10.40
C GLU A 151 3.78 -1.57 -10.25
N CYS A 152 3.19 -0.94 -9.25
CA CYS A 152 1.74 -0.89 -9.08
C CYS A 152 1.26 0.52 -9.42
N SER A 153 0.19 0.64 -10.21
CA SER A 153 -0.32 1.96 -10.60
C SER A 153 -1.84 2.06 -10.54
N ILE A 154 -2.29 3.28 -10.23
CA ILE A 154 -3.69 3.70 -10.13
C ILE A 154 -3.83 4.89 -11.07
N ARG A 155 -4.59 4.74 -12.16
CA ARG A 155 -4.64 5.73 -13.24
C ARG A 155 -6.07 6.03 -13.67
N GLU A 156 -6.35 7.31 -13.85
CA GLU A 156 -7.59 7.78 -14.47
C GLU A 156 -7.35 9.17 -15.07
N PHE A 157 -7.26 9.21 -16.41
CA PHE A 157 -6.85 10.39 -17.18
C PHE A 157 -8.01 11.16 -17.81
N ASP A 158 -9.26 10.75 -17.56
CA ASP A 158 -10.41 11.52 -18.05
C ASP A 158 -10.49 12.84 -17.29
N SER A 159 -10.09 13.90 -18.00
CA SER A 159 -10.04 15.28 -17.51
C SER A 159 -11.37 16.02 -17.69
N SER A 160 -12.44 15.33 -18.14
CA SER A 160 -13.77 15.93 -18.30
C SER A 160 -14.43 16.27 -16.96
N PHE A 161 -13.92 15.74 -15.85
CA PHE A 161 -14.42 15.97 -14.51
C PHE A 161 -13.28 16.00 -13.50
N SER A 162 -13.41 16.84 -12.47
CA SER A 162 -12.48 16.82 -11.34
C SER A 162 -12.87 15.74 -10.33
N LYS A 163 -11.94 15.41 -9.44
CA LYS A 163 -12.10 14.39 -8.40
C LYS A 163 -11.39 14.79 -7.11
N LYS A 164 -11.98 14.37 -5.98
CA LYS A 164 -11.39 14.56 -4.64
C LYS A 164 -11.88 13.54 -3.63
N GLY A 165 -11.20 13.53 -2.48
CA GLY A 165 -11.62 12.82 -1.28
C GLY A 165 -11.26 11.34 -1.32
N LEU A 166 -10.39 10.91 -2.24
CA LEU A 166 -9.75 9.61 -2.17
C LEU A 166 -8.61 9.70 -1.16
N ILE A 167 -8.66 8.88 -0.12
CA ILE A 167 -7.62 8.76 0.89
C ILE A 167 -6.96 7.40 0.70
N ILE A 168 -5.64 7.36 0.53
CA ILE A 168 -4.89 6.13 0.29
C ILE A 168 -3.98 5.87 1.48
N GLU A 169 -4.14 4.69 2.07
CA GLU A 169 -3.23 4.17 3.08
C GLU A 169 -1.97 3.64 2.41
N GLY A 170 -2.13 2.85 1.34
CA GLY A 170 -1.00 2.34 0.58
C GLY A 170 -1.37 1.20 -0.36
N ILE A 171 -0.33 0.52 -0.83
CA ILE A 171 -0.41 -0.68 -1.65
C ILE A 171 0.24 -1.83 -0.87
N GLU A 172 -0.50 -2.90 -0.67
CA GLU A 172 -0.06 -4.07 0.09
C GLU A 172 0.18 -5.25 -0.84
N LEU A 173 1.36 -5.86 -0.76
CA LEU A 173 1.70 -7.07 -1.48
C LEU A 173 1.57 -8.27 -0.54
N ARG A 174 0.62 -9.16 -0.82
CA ARG A 174 0.31 -10.33 0.02
C ARG A 174 0.61 -11.62 -0.74
N PRO A 175 1.35 -12.58 -0.15
CA PRO A 175 1.52 -13.91 -0.73
C PRO A 175 0.16 -14.61 -0.91
N LYS A 176 -0.07 -15.18 -2.10
CA LYS A 176 -1.18 -16.10 -2.36
C LYS A 176 -0.64 -17.52 -2.43
N LEU A 177 -1.24 -18.41 -1.64
CA LEU A 177 -0.91 -19.83 -1.71
C LEU A 177 -1.34 -20.38 -3.08
N PRO A 178 -0.54 -21.25 -3.72
CA PRO A 178 -0.99 -21.98 -4.88
C PRO A 178 -2.18 -22.87 -4.49
N TYR A 179 -3.22 -22.86 -5.32
CA TYR A 179 -4.39 -23.75 -5.20
C TYR A 179 -4.00 -25.22 -5.38
#